data_AF-A0A8S9LEA7-F1
#
_entry.id   AF-A0A8S9LEA7-F1
#
_cell.length_a   1.000
_cell.length_b   1.000
_cell.length_c   1.000
_cell.angle_alpha   90.00
_cell.angle_beta   90.00
_cell.angle_gamma   90.00
#
_symmetry.space_group_name_H-M   'P 1'
#
loop_
_entity.id
_entity.type
_entity.pdbx_description
1 polymer ?
#
loop_
_entity_poly.entity_id
_entity_poly.type
_entity_poly.pdbx_seq_one_letter_code
_entity_poly.pdbx_strand_id
1 'polypeptide(L)'
;MLQLLVSIQALILNQKPYFNEPAYERTKGTPSGEAYSKVYSENVYISSLRTMVYGMRKPPKHFEEFVRSHYFERAHDILKAANGYIDGAPVCSIVKGTSEVESMKFRTEVAVFMKTVVDEFVKLGVNELEDILEPPPVIHTDTSR
;
A
#
# COMPACT_ATOMS: atom_id res chain seq x y z
N MET A 1 -27.32 -10.23 -5.46
CA MET A 1 -26.09 -9.94 -4.68
C MET A 1 -24.89 -9.54 -5.54
N LEU A 2 -24.68 -10.12 -6.73
CA LEU A 2 -23.56 -9.73 -7.61
C LEU A 2 -23.52 -8.22 -7.94
N GLN A 3 -24.67 -7.63 -8.29
CA GLN A 3 -24.75 -6.20 -8.64
C GLN A 3 -24.25 -5.28 -7.52
N LEU A 4 -24.50 -5.64 -6.26
CA LEU A 4 -24.03 -4.87 -5.11
C LEU A 4 -22.50 -4.91 -5.01
N LEU A 5 -21.90 -6.09 -5.16
CA LEU A 5 -20.44 -6.25 -5.12
C LEU A 5 -19.74 -5.50 -6.25
N VAL A 6 -20.27 -5.60 -7.48
CA VAL A 6 -19.75 -4.86 -8.64
C VAL A 6 -19.87 -3.35 -8.43
N SER A 7 -20.97 -2.88 -7.84
CA SER A 7 -21.14 -1.44 -7.56
C SER A 7 -20.14 -0.91 -6.53
N ILE A 8 -19.80 -1.71 -5.51
CA ILE A 8 -18.79 -1.34 -4.50
C ILE A 8 -17.42 -1.23 -5.17
N GLN A 9 -17.06 -2.18 -6.03
CA GLN A 9 -15.78 -2.18 -6.73
C GLN A 9 -15.66 -1.00 -7.70
N ALA A 10 -16.73 -0.64 -8.40
CA ALA A 10 -16.70 0.42 -9.40
C ALA A 10 -16.79 1.82 -8.80
N LEU A 11 -17.66 2.01 -7.80
CA LEU A 11 -18.01 3.35 -7.31
C LEU A 11 -17.25 3.72 -6.04
N ILE A 12 -16.95 2.76 -5.16
CA ILE A 12 -16.30 3.04 -3.87
C ILE A 12 -14.79 2.81 -3.96
N LEU A 13 -14.37 1.63 -4.43
CA LEU A 13 -12.95 1.21 -4.50
C LEU A 13 -12.29 1.64 -5.82
N ASN A 14 -12.41 2.91 -6.19
CA ASN A 14 -11.87 3.45 -7.43
C ASN A 14 -10.50 4.14 -7.25
N GLN A 15 -9.90 4.57 -8.36
CA GLN A 15 -8.54 5.15 -8.40
C GLN A 15 -8.41 6.51 -7.71
N LYS A 16 -9.50 7.29 -7.59
CA LYS A 16 -9.49 8.64 -7.00
C LYS A 16 -10.64 8.80 -6.00
N PRO A 17 -10.59 8.09 -4.86
CA PRO A 17 -11.71 8.00 -3.92
C PRO A 17 -12.08 9.34 -3.28
N TYR A 18 -11.16 10.33 -3.29
CA TYR A 18 -11.45 11.71 -2.87
C TYR A 18 -12.67 12.32 -3.57
N PHE A 19 -12.87 12.02 -4.85
CA PHE A 19 -13.99 12.57 -5.62
C PHE A 19 -15.31 11.82 -5.40
N ASN A 20 -15.33 10.78 -4.56
CA ASN A 20 -16.57 10.14 -4.13
C ASN A 20 -17.35 11.02 -3.15
N GLU A 21 -16.68 12.00 -2.52
CA GLU A 21 -17.31 12.92 -1.59
C GLU A 21 -18.23 13.92 -2.31
N PRO A 22 -19.43 14.17 -1.76
CA PRO A 22 -20.35 15.15 -2.31
C PRO A 22 -19.67 16.52 -2.51
N ALA A 23 -19.94 17.16 -3.64
CA ALA A 23 -19.40 18.46 -4.03
C ALA A 23 -17.89 18.52 -4.35
N TYR A 24 -17.14 17.42 -4.29
CA TYR A 24 -15.73 17.42 -4.68
C TYR A 24 -15.54 17.06 -6.16
N GLU A 25 -16.49 16.39 -6.80
CA GLU A 25 -16.43 16.08 -8.24
C GLU A 25 -16.18 17.32 -9.12
N ARG A 26 -16.72 18.48 -8.75
CA ARG A 26 -16.53 19.75 -9.48
C ARG A 26 -15.08 20.24 -9.51
N THR A 27 -14.20 19.75 -8.63
CA THR A 27 -12.78 20.12 -8.59
C THR A 27 -11.90 19.11 -9.32
N LYS A 28 -12.48 18.03 -9.84
CA LYS A 28 -11.77 17.01 -10.63
C LYS A 28 -11.12 17.64 -11.86
N GLY A 29 -9.86 17.28 -12.12
CA GLY A 29 -9.06 17.88 -13.20
C GLY A 29 -8.50 19.28 -12.91
N THR A 30 -8.89 19.92 -11.80
CA THR A 30 -8.22 21.17 -11.36
C THR A 30 -6.91 20.84 -10.63
N PRO A 31 -5.86 21.67 -10.73
CA PRO A 31 -4.60 21.41 -10.02
C PRO A 31 -4.78 21.22 -8.51
N SER A 32 -5.66 22.00 -7.89
CA SER A 32 -5.95 21.89 -6.46
C SER A 32 -6.71 20.61 -6.11
N GLY A 33 -7.75 20.25 -6.87
CA GLY A 33 -8.50 19.01 -6.64
C GLY A 33 -7.65 17.76 -6.83
N GLU A 34 -6.77 17.76 -7.84
CA GLU A 34 -5.82 16.67 -8.08
C GLU A 34 -4.78 16.54 -6.96
N ALA A 35 -4.26 17.66 -6.46
CA ALA A 35 -3.36 17.66 -5.29
C ALA A 35 -4.02 17.10 -4.02
N TYR A 36 -5.29 17.47 -3.75
CA TYR A 36 -6.04 16.89 -2.63
C TYR A 36 -6.34 15.40 -2.83
N SER A 37 -6.70 14.99 -4.05
CA SER A 37 -6.94 13.59 -4.37
C SER A 37 -5.69 12.73 -4.16
N LYS A 38 -4.50 13.26 -4.49
CA LYS A 38 -3.23 12.58 -4.26
C LYS A 38 -2.97 12.35 -2.77
N VAL A 39 -3.01 13.40 -1.96
CA VAL A 39 -2.82 13.30 -0.50
C VAL A 39 -3.84 12.36 0.14
N TYR A 40 -5.09 12.38 -0.33
CA TYR A 40 -6.11 11.46 0.13
C TYR A 40 -5.75 10.01 -0.19
N SER A 41 -5.30 9.74 -1.42
CA SER A 41 -4.92 8.39 -1.87
C SER A 41 -3.70 7.85 -1.10
N GLU A 42 -2.70 8.69 -0.82
CA GLU A 42 -1.57 8.36 0.07
C GLU A 42 -2.08 7.87 1.44
N ASN A 43 -2.99 8.62 2.08
CA ASN A 43 -3.53 8.27 3.40
C ASN A 43 -4.40 7.00 3.39
N VAL A 44 -5.19 6.81 2.33
CA VAL A 44 -5.99 5.59 2.14
C VAL A 44 -5.08 4.38 2.01
N TYR A 45 -3.99 4.47 1.25
CA TYR A 45 -3.05 3.36 1.11
C TYR A 45 -2.43 2.93 2.45
N ILE A 46 -1.97 3.89 3.28
CA ILE A 46 -1.47 3.58 4.63
C ILE A 46 -2.54 2.90 5.48
N SER A 47 -3.79 3.37 5.38
CA SER A 47 -4.93 2.74 6.06
C SER A 47 -5.18 1.32 5.54
N SER A 48 -5.03 1.07 4.25
CA SER A 48 -5.10 -0.27 3.66
C SER A 48 -4.02 -1.19 4.22
N LEU A 49 -2.76 -0.75 4.34
CA LEU A 49 -1.71 -1.56 4.98
C LEU A 49 -2.10 -1.96 6.41
N ARG A 50 -2.64 -1.01 7.20
CA ARG A 50 -3.11 -1.29 8.57
C ARG A 50 -4.26 -2.31 8.59
N THR A 51 -5.20 -2.17 7.66
CA THR A 51 -6.32 -3.12 7.51
C THR A 51 -5.83 -4.51 7.08
N MET A 52 -4.83 -4.62 6.22
CA MET A 52 -4.23 -5.90 5.85
C MET A 52 -3.63 -6.61 7.06
N VAL A 53 -2.81 -5.90 7.85
CA VAL A 53 -2.23 -6.43 9.10
C VAL A 53 -3.32 -6.86 10.08
N TYR A 54 -4.37 -6.05 10.25
CA TYR A 54 -5.52 -6.42 11.08
C TYR A 54 -6.20 -7.71 10.58
N GLY A 55 -6.43 -7.82 9.27
CA GLY A 55 -7.04 -8.98 8.64
C GLY A 55 -6.21 -10.25 8.80
N MET A 56 -4.88 -10.17 8.65
CA MET A 56 -3.97 -11.29 8.88
C MET A 56 -3.98 -11.75 10.34
N ARG A 57 -3.98 -10.81 11.30
CA ARG A 57 -3.98 -11.11 12.75
C ARG A 57 -5.31 -11.62 13.26
N LYS A 58 -6.41 -11.13 12.72
CA LYS A 58 -7.77 -11.47 13.14
C LYS A 58 -8.66 -11.69 11.91
N PRO A 59 -8.47 -12.81 11.20
CA PRO A 59 -9.29 -13.10 10.03
C PRO A 59 -10.78 -13.17 10.42
N PRO A 60 -11.69 -12.70 9.56
CA PRO A 60 -13.13 -12.86 9.79
C PRO A 60 -13.50 -14.33 9.89
N LYS A 61 -14.46 -14.62 10.78
CA LYS A 61 -14.97 -15.99 10.96
C LYS A 61 -15.46 -16.55 9.63
N HIS A 62 -15.06 -17.78 9.31
CA HIS A 62 -15.35 -18.48 8.04
C HIS A 62 -14.56 -17.98 6.82
N PHE A 63 -13.61 -17.07 7.00
CA PHE A 63 -12.71 -16.58 5.95
C PHE A 63 -11.22 -16.77 6.30
N GLU A 64 -10.90 -17.52 7.36
CA GLU A 64 -9.55 -17.69 7.88
C GLU A 64 -8.58 -18.24 6.82
N GLU A 65 -8.99 -19.31 6.13
CA GLU A 65 -8.19 -19.91 5.06
C GLU A 65 -8.07 -18.98 3.86
N PHE A 66 -9.17 -18.33 3.45
CA PHE A 66 -9.17 -17.39 2.35
C PHE A 66 -8.19 -16.23 2.60
N VAL A 67 -8.23 -15.62 3.78
CA VAL A 67 -7.33 -14.53 4.17
C VAL A 67 -5.88 -15.00 4.16
N ARG A 68 -5.59 -16.18 4.75
CA ARG A 68 -4.24 -16.74 4.77
C ARG A 68 -3.72 -16.95 3.35
N SER A 69 -4.46 -17.67 2.51
CA SER A 69 -4.05 -17.97 1.13
C SER A 69 -3.90 -16.70 0.30
N HIS A 70 -4.83 -15.75 0.43
CA HIS A 70 -4.75 -14.48 -0.29
C HIS A 70 -3.46 -13.72 0.02
N TYR A 71 -3.12 -13.52 1.29
CA TYR A 71 -1.92 -12.76 1.64
C TYR A 71 -0.63 -13.54 1.41
N PHE A 72 -0.63 -14.87 1.58
CA PHE A 72 0.51 -15.71 1.23
C PHE A 72 0.84 -15.59 -0.27
N GLU A 73 -0.17 -15.73 -1.14
CA GLU A 73 0.03 -15.68 -2.59
C GLU A 73 0.34 -14.26 -3.12
N ARG A 74 -0.11 -13.21 -2.42
CA ARG A 74 0.06 -11.81 -2.84
C ARG A 74 1.22 -11.08 -2.15
N ALA A 75 1.91 -11.71 -1.20
CA ALA A 75 2.96 -11.06 -0.41
C ALA A 75 4.02 -10.36 -1.26
N HIS A 76 4.53 -11.05 -2.29
CA HIS A 76 5.53 -10.51 -3.21
C HIS A 76 5.01 -9.32 -4.04
N ASP A 77 3.78 -9.41 -4.54
CA ASP A 77 3.15 -8.34 -5.31
C ASP A 77 2.93 -7.08 -4.45
N ILE A 78 2.47 -7.27 -3.21
CA ILE A 78 2.25 -6.20 -2.24
C ILE A 78 3.58 -5.52 -1.88
N LEU A 79 4.62 -6.31 -1.60
CA LEU A 79 5.94 -5.78 -1.28
C LEU A 79 6.53 -5.01 -2.47
N LYS A 80 6.42 -5.54 -3.69
CA LYS A 80 6.87 -4.86 -4.90
C LYS A 80 6.16 -3.53 -5.12
N ALA A 81 4.84 -3.49 -4.92
CA ALA A 81 4.08 -2.24 -5.02
C ALA A 81 4.52 -1.22 -3.96
N ALA A 82 4.69 -1.67 -2.70
CA ALA A 82 5.15 -0.81 -1.62
C ALA A 82 6.56 -0.25 -1.87
N ASN A 83 7.50 -1.05 -2.36
CA ASN A 83 8.83 -0.59 -2.75
C ASN A 83 8.76 0.43 -3.89
N GLY A 84 7.92 0.19 -4.90
CA GLY A 84 7.67 1.18 -5.95
C GLY A 84 7.20 2.54 -5.39
N TYR A 85 6.29 2.52 -4.41
CA TYR A 85 5.84 3.74 -3.74
C TYR A 85 6.93 4.40 -2.88
N ILE A 86 7.75 3.62 -2.18
CA ILE A 86 8.94 4.11 -1.45
C ILE A 86 9.94 4.76 -2.41
N ASP A 87 10.09 4.25 -3.62
CA ASP A 87 10.95 4.82 -4.67
C ASP A 87 10.34 6.05 -5.35
N GLY A 88 9.08 6.39 -5.02
CA GLY A 88 8.40 7.60 -5.47
C GLY A 88 7.43 7.39 -6.63
N ALA A 89 7.09 6.14 -6.98
CA ALA A 89 6.04 5.87 -7.95
C ALA A 89 4.68 6.39 -7.43
N PRO A 90 3.82 6.95 -8.31
CA PRO A 90 2.53 7.47 -7.89
C PRO A 90 1.57 6.37 -7.43
N VAL A 91 0.90 6.62 -6.31
CA VAL A 91 -0.14 5.76 -5.74
C VAL A 91 -1.30 5.66 -6.72
N CYS A 92 -1.83 4.45 -6.89
CA CYS A 92 -2.94 4.17 -7.81
C CYS A 92 -2.63 4.48 -9.29
N SER A 93 -1.37 4.53 -9.73
CA SER A 93 -1.05 4.74 -11.15
C SER A 93 -1.20 3.46 -11.99
N ILE A 94 -2.16 3.45 -12.92
CA ILE A 94 -2.28 2.42 -13.97
C ILE A 94 -1.48 2.84 -15.23
N VAL A 95 -1.18 4.13 -15.37
CA VAL A 95 -0.58 4.73 -16.57
C VAL A 95 0.89 5.07 -16.31
N LYS A 96 1.80 4.44 -17.04
CA LYS A 96 3.21 4.85 -17.13
C LYS A 96 3.29 6.28 -17.67
N GLY A 97 3.69 7.27 -16.88
CA GLY A 97 4.13 8.55 -17.45
C GLY A 97 3.92 9.85 -16.66
N THR A 98 3.45 9.85 -15.41
CA THR A 98 3.36 11.12 -14.65
C THR A 98 4.62 11.35 -13.82
N SER A 99 5.30 12.48 -14.06
CA SER A 99 6.49 12.96 -13.34
C SER A 99 6.18 13.48 -11.92
N GLU A 100 5.10 13.02 -11.31
CA GLU A 100 4.69 13.45 -9.97
C GLU A 100 5.19 12.43 -8.95
N VAL A 101 6.11 12.90 -8.09
CA VAL A 101 6.71 12.10 -7.02
C VAL A 101 5.80 12.13 -5.80
N GLU A 102 5.64 10.98 -5.14
CA GLU A 102 4.87 10.90 -3.91
C GLU A 102 5.48 11.70 -2.75
N SER A 103 4.65 12.10 -1.78
CA SER A 103 5.15 12.92 -0.67
C SER A 103 6.21 12.18 0.16
N MET A 104 7.26 12.89 0.58
CA MET A 104 8.32 12.30 1.42
C MET A 104 7.78 11.71 2.73
N LYS A 105 6.74 12.34 3.29
CA LYS A 105 6.02 11.85 4.47
C LYS A 105 5.42 10.47 4.20
N PHE A 106 4.65 10.34 3.11
CA PHE A 106 4.04 9.08 2.71
C PHE A 106 5.08 7.98 2.51
N ARG A 107 6.14 8.25 1.73
CA ARG A 107 7.22 7.29 1.46
C ARG A 107 7.84 6.75 2.75
N THR A 108 8.09 7.64 3.70
CA THR A 108 8.63 7.29 5.02
C THR A 108 7.66 6.44 5.83
N GLU A 109 6.36 6.81 5.86
CA GLU A 109 5.33 6.04 6.55
C GLU A 109 5.15 4.64 5.97
N VAL A 110 5.18 4.50 4.63
CA VAL A 110 5.16 3.18 3.97
C VAL A 110 6.38 2.37 4.39
N ALA A 111 7.59 2.91 4.28
CA ALA A 111 8.82 2.19 4.62
C ALA A 111 8.81 1.69 6.08
N VAL A 112 8.41 2.54 7.03
CA VAL A 112 8.32 2.17 8.45
C VAL A 112 7.26 1.09 8.67
N PHE A 113 6.08 1.23 8.08
CA PHE A 113 4.98 0.29 8.33
C PHE A 113 5.17 -1.05 7.60
N MET A 114 5.88 -1.07 6.48
CA MET A 114 6.16 -2.29 5.72
C MET A 114 6.93 -3.33 6.52
N LYS A 115 7.76 -2.93 7.49
CA LYS A 115 8.37 -3.86 8.44
C LYS A 115 7.31 -4.72 9.15
N THR A 116 6.25 -4.09 9.65
CA THR A 116 5.15 -4.80 10.31
C THR A 116 4.37 -5.69 9.34
N VAL A 117 4.23 -5.27 8.08
CA VAL A 117 3.55 -6.08 7.05
C VAL A 117 4.36 -7.34 6.75
N VAL A 118 5.67 -7.20 6.55
CA VAL A 118 6.58 -8.33 6.28
C VAL A 118 6.64 -9.29 7.47
N ASP A 119 6.69 -8.79 8.71
CA ASP A 119 6.61 -9.64 9.91
C ASP A 119 5.36 -10.53 9.91
N GLU A 120 4.21 -10.02 9.45
CA GLU A 120 2.99 -10.83 9.34
C GLU A 120 3.04 -11.81 8.15
N PHE A 121 3.66 -11.45 7.02
CA PHE A 121 3.86 -12.37 5.90
C PHE A 121 4.76 -13.55 6.27
N VAL A 122 5.85 -13.31 7.00
CA VAL A 122 6.73 -14.37 7.51
C VAL A 122 5.96 -15.30 8.45
N LYS A 123 5.13 -14.78 9.36
CA LYS A 123 4.25 -15.60 10.22
C LYS A 123 3.23 -16.43 9.43
N LEU A 124 2.86 -16.01 8.23
CA LEU A 124 1.99 -16.77 7.33
C LEU A 124 2.75 -17.83 6.51
N GLY A 125 4.08 -17.87 6.59
CA GLY A 125 4.96 -18.86 5.95
C GLY A 125 5.74 -18.34 4.74
N VAL A 126 5.70 -17.04 4.45
CA VAL A 126 6.49 -16.40 3.37
C VAL A 126 7.88 -16.06 3.89
N ASN A 127 8.64 -17.09 4.26
CA ASN A 127 9.89 -16.96 5.02
C ASN A 127 11.01 -16.28 4.21
N GLU A 128 10.95 -16.33 2.88
CA GLU A 128 11.92 -15.69 1.99
C GLU A 128 11.93 -14.15 2.07
N LEU A 129 10.95 -13.53 2.76
CA LEU A 129 10.93 -12.09 2.99
C LEU A 129 11.65 -11.67 4.28
N GLU A 130 12.14 -12.62 5.09
CA GLU A 130 12.86 -12.35 6.35
C GLU A 130 14.16 -11.56 6.10
N ASP A 131 14.90 -11.89 5.03
CA ASP A 131 16.16 -11.26 4.66
C ASP A 131 16.01 -9.77 4.25
N ILE A 132 14.79 -9.29 4.02
CA ILE A 132 14.49 -7.90 3.64
C ILE A 132 14.40 -7.00 4.89
N LEU A 133 14.25 -7.59 6.07
CA LEU A 133 14.14 -6.89 7.35
C LEU A 133 15.49 -6.61 8.03
N GLU A 134 16.58 -7.21 7.55
CA GLU A 134 17.90 -7.00 8.12
C GLU A 134 18.42 -5.59 7.75
N PRO A 135 18.92 -4.81 8.73
CA PRO A 135 19.57 -3.55 8.43
C PRO A 135 20.76 -3.80 7.50
N PRO A 136 21.10 -2.86 6.60
CA PRO A 136 22.25 -3.04 5.72
C PRO A 136 23.50 -3.36 6.55
N PRO A 137 24.36 -4.29 6.09
CA PRO A 137 25.56 -4.65 6.82
C PRO A 137 26.37 -3.40 7.12
N VAL A 138 26.71 -3.21 8.39
CA VAL A 138 27.55 -2.10 8.84
C VAL A 138 28.88 -2.23 8.09
N ILE A 139 29.10 -1.33 7.13
CA ILE A 139 30.41 -1.18 6.50
C ILE A 139 31.33 -0.68 7.61
N HIS A 140 32.07 -1.59 8.23
CA HIS A 140 33.23 -1.22 9.02
C HIS A 140 34.21 -0.56 8.05
N THR A 141 34.24 0.77 8.04
CA THR A 141 35.38 1.49 7.46
C THR A 141 36.57 1.13 8.32
N ASP A 142 37.36 0.18 7.84
CA ASP A 142 38.68 -0.11 8.36
C ASP A 142 39.55 1.10 8.06
N THR A 143 39.52 2.08 8.96
CA THR A 143 40.49 3.17 8.98
C THR A 143 41.77 2.62 9.58
N SER A 144 42.48 1.82 8.78
CA SER A 144 43.83 1.36 9.08
C SER A 144 44.79 1.86 7.99
N ARG A 145 45.63 2.81 8.42
CA ARG A 145 46.87 3.37 7.83
C ARG A 145 46.77 4.62 6.96
#